data_AF-A0A099U0R2-F1
#
_entry.id   AF-A0A099U0R2-F1
#
_cell.length_a   1.000
_cell.length_b   1.000
_cell.length_c   1.000
_cell.angle_alpha   90.00
_cell.angle_beta   90.00
_cell.angle_gamma   90.00
#
_symmetry.space_group_name_H-M   'P 1'
#
loop_
_entity.id
_entity.type
_entity.pdbx_description
1 polymer ?
#
loop_
_entity_poly.entity_id
_entity_poly.type
_entity_poly.pdbx_seq_one_letter_code
_entity_poly.pdbx_strand_id
1 'polypeptide(L)'
;MSEQIGEAKYKDTKNKNLKIEKIAYDAEAQKLFVNENLHFCGVSEAVWEYKIGGYQVLDKYLKSHKGEEIDFKHFEKVIQSLNKSLEIESKIAKLVVVKKWQK
;
A
#
# COMPACT_ATOMS: atom_id res chain seq x y z
N MET A 1 11.23 12.59 11.86
CA MET A 1 10.36 11.46 12.23
C MET A 1 9.79 10.91 10.95
N SER A 2 10.44 9.93 10.34
CA SER A 2 9.95 9.29 9.11
C SER A 2 8.74 8.45 9.45
N GLU A 3 7.58 8.78 8.87
CA GLU A 3 6.41 7.89 8.94
C GLU A 3 6.78 6.55 8.30
N GLN A 4 6.52 5.46 9.01
CA GLN A 4 6.81 4.12 8.50
C GLN A 4 5.74 3.74 7.48
N ILE A 5 6.16 3.44 6.25
CA ILE A 5 5.25 3.05 5.16
C ILE A 5 4.44 1.83 5.58
N GLY A 6 3.12 1.94 5.50
CA GLY A 6 2.19 0.87 5.86
C GLY A 6 1.92 0.76 7.36
N GLU A 7 2.21 1.78 8.17
CA GLU A 7 1.82 1.80 9.59
C GLU A 7 0.28 1.90 9.73
N ALA A 8 -0.32 0.99 10.51
CA ALA A 8 -1.76 0.98 10.77
C ALA A 8 -2.16 1.97 11.88
N LYS A 9 -3.14 2.83 11.61
CA LYS A 9 -3.68 3.84 12.52
C LYS A 9 -5.21 3.85 12.53
N TYR A 10 -5.76 4.37 13.63
CA TYR A 10 -7.20 4.55 13.82
C TYR A 10 -7.53 6.05 13.86
N LYS A 11 -8.68 6.48 13.34
CA LYS A 11 -9.20 7.84 13.56
C LYS A 11 -9.62 8.05 15.02
N ASP A 12 -10.29 7.05 15.60
CA ASP A 12 -10.68 6.97 17.00
C ASP A 12 -10.08 5.71 17.65
N THR A 13 -9.18 5.92 18.62
CA THR A 13 -8.49 4.84 19.33
C THR A 13 -9.38 4.03 20.27
N LYS A 14 -10.59 4.51 20.56
CA LYS A 14 -11.59 3.80 21.37
C LYS A 14 -12.37 2.75 20.58
N ASN A 15 -12.48 2.91 19.26
CA ASN A 15 -13.22 2.00 18.38
C ASN A 15 -12.27 1.11 17.56
N LYS A 16 -11.82 -0.01 18.14
CA LYS A 16 -10.90 -0.93 17.43
C LYS A 16 -11.66 -1.90 16.51
N ASN A 17 -12.23 -1.37 15.42
CA ASN A 17 -12.77 -2.22 14.34
C ASN A 17 -11.64 -2.70 13.43
N LEU A 18 -11.36 -4.01 13.48
CA LEU A 18 -10.33 -4.68 12.68
C LEU A 18 -10.86 -5.22 11.36
N LYS A 19 -12.18 -5.20 11.16
CA LYS A 19 -12.84 -5.86 10.05
C LYS A 19 -12.63 -5.08 8.76
N ILE A 20 -12.39 -5.81 7.66
CA ILE A 20 -12.28 -5.24 6.33
C ILE A 20 -13.71 -5.06 5.77
N GLU A 21 -14.13 -3.82 5.56
CA GLU A 21 -15.52 -3.51 5.23
C GLU A 21 -15.65 -2.53 4.06
N LYS A 22 -14.95 -1.41 4.16
CA LYS A 22 -15.07 -0.28 3.23
C LYS A 22 -13.68 0.21 2.87
N ILE A 23 -13.22 -0.23 1.72
CA ILE A 23 -11.92 0.13 1.16
C ILE A 23 -12.06 1.53 0.54
N ALA A 24 -11.19 2.45 0.93
CA ALA A 24 -11.08 3.77 0.33
C ALA A 24 -9.63 4.23 0.34
N TYR A 25 -9.22 4.96 -0.68
CA TYR A 25 -7.87 5.52 -0.76
C TYR A 25 -7.94 7.04 -0.84
N ASP A 26 -7.15 7.70 0.00
CA ASP A 26 -6.93 9.14 0.01
C ASP A 26 -5.52 9.41 -0.51
N ALA A 27 -5.44 9.91 -1.75
CA ALA A 27 -4.18 10.18 -2.43
C ALA A 27 -3.43 11.37 -1.84
N GLU A 28 -4.16 12.40 -1.38
CA GLU A 28 -3.57 13.62 -0.81
C GLU A 28 -2.89 13.30 0.54
N ALA A 29 -3.55 12.51 1.38
CA ALA A 29 -3.01 12.10 2.67
C ALA A 29 -2.18 10.81 2.62
N GLN A 30 -2.11 10.14 1.47
CA GLN A 30 -1.47 8.82 1.29
C GLN A 30 -1.97 7.77 2.29
N LYS A 31 -3.30 7.70 2.44
CA LYS A 31 -3.97 6.81 3.41
C LYS A 31 -4.84 5.78 2.71
N LEU A 32 -4.63 4.51 3.07
CA LEU A 32 -5.47 3.39 2.64
C LEU A 32 -6.39 2.95 3.78
N PHE A 33 -7.67 3.27 3.67
CA PHE A 33 -8.72 2.84 4.59
C PHE A 33 -9.16 1.41 4.27
N VAL A 34 -9.32 0.60 5.31
CA VAL A 34 -9.92 -0.74 5.22
C VAL A 34 -11.33 -0.77 5.81
N ASN A 35 -11.64 0.20 6.66
CA ASN A 35 -12.97 0.57 7.12
C ASN A 35 -13.00 2.07 7.47
N GLU A 36 -14.10 2.56 8.06
CA GLU A 36 -14.26 3.99 8.34
C GLU A 36 -13.27 4.56 9.35
N ASN A 37 -12.70 3.70 10.20
CA ASN A 37 -11.80 4.09 11.28
C ASN A 37 -10.33 3.70 11.03
N LEU A 38 -10.10 2.49 10.52
CA LEU A 38 -8.79 1.87 10.36
C LEU A 38 -8.18 2.17 9.00
N HIS A 39 -6.94 2.65 9.00
CA HIS A 39 -6.19 2.98 7.80
C HIS A 39 -4.70 2.72 7.92
N PHE A 40 -4.03 2.59 6.78
CA PHE A 40 -2.59 2.46 6.65
C PHE A 40 -2.02 3.77 6.08
N CYS A 41 -0.99 4.31 6.73
CA CYS A 41 -0.36 5.58 6.34
C CYS A 41 0.88 5.38 5.46
N GLY A 42 1.26 6.44 4.73
CA GLY A 42 2.45 6.45 3.88
C GLY A 42 2.32 5.54 2.66
N VAL A 43 1.09 5.19 2.27
CA VAL A 43 0.81 4.39 1.08
C VAL A 43 0.77 5.35 -0.11
N SER A 44 1.88 5.47 -0.83
CA SER A 44 1.94 6.31 -2.03
C SER A 44 0.98 5.82 -3.12
N GLU A 45 0.60 6.72 -4.02
CA GLU A 45 -0.32 6.39 -5.13
C GLU A 45 0.25 5.27 -6.00
N ALA A 46 1.56 5.29 -6.27
CA ALA A 46 2.24 4.23 -7.00
C ALA A 46 2.14 2.86 -6.32
N VAL A 47 2.19 2.82 -4.98
CA VAL A 47 2.01 1.56 -4.21
C VAL A 47 0.56 1.11 -4.24
N TRP A 48 -0.38 2.05 -4.11
CA TRP A 48 -1.81 1.77 -4.21
C TRP A 48 -2.19 1.20 -5.57
N GLU A 49 -1.74 1.84 -6.65
CA GLU A 49 -2.02 1.48 -8.04
C GLU A 49 -1.16 0.33 -8.57
N TYR A 50 -0.26 -0.23 -7.75
CA TYR A 50 0.65 -1.30 -8.18
C TYR A 50 -0.12 -2.53 -8.67
N LYS A 51 0.21 -2.97 -9.88
CA LYS A 51 -0.47 -4.08 -10.58
C LYS A 51 0.48 -5.22 -10.88
N ILE A 52 -0.02 -6.45 -10.70
CA ILE A 52 0.61 -7.67 -11.22
C ILE A 52 -0.39 -8.30 -12.18
N GLY A 53 -0.03 -8.31 -13.47
CA GLY A 53 -0.99 -8.58 -14.54
C GLY A 53 -2.10 -7.53 -14.57
N GLY A 54 -3.36 -7.97 -14.63
CA GLY A 54 -4.52 -7.07 -14.65
C GLY A 54 -5.05 -6.65 -13.26
N TYR A 55 -4.44 -7.12 -12.17
CA TYR A 55 -4.97 -6.92 -10.82
C TYR A 55 -4.13 -5.92 -10.03
N GLN A 56 -4.81 -4.94 -9.42
CA GLN A 56 -4.23 -4.08 -8.41
C GLN A 56 -4.09 -4.86 -7.09
N VAL A 57 -2.87 -4.99 -6.59
CA VAL A 57 -2.53 -5.98 -5.55
C VAL A 57 -3.24 -5.70 -4.23
N LEU A 58 -3.17 -4.46 -3.72
CA LEU A 58 -3.77 -4.10 -2.43
C LEU A 58 -5.30 -4.16 -2.46
N ASP A 59 -5.92 -3.63 -3.51
CA ASP A 59 -7.37 -3.70 -3.70
C ASP A 59 -7.88 -5.15 -3.80
N LYS A 60 -7.20 -5.98 -4.60
CA LYS A 60 -7.55 -7.39 -4.76
C LYS A 60 -7.44 -8.14 -3.43
N TYR A 61 -6.38 -7.90 -2.66
CA TYR A 61 -6.18 -8.52 -1.35
C TYR A 61 -7.34 -8.17 -0.40
N LEU A 62 -7.62 -6.87 -0.23
CA LEU A 62 -8.66 -6.40 0.69
C LEU A 62 -10.07 -6.87 0.28
N LYS A 63 -10.37 -6.90 -1.03
CA LYS A 63 -11.65 -7.42 -1.52
C LYS A 63 -11.83 -8.92 -1.26
N SER A 64 -10.75 -9.70 -1.37
CA SER A 64 -10.79 -11.15 -1.17
C SER A 64 -11.01 -11.53 0.30
N HIS A 65 -10.59 -10.67 1.24
CA HIS A 65 -10.73 -10.86 2.68
C HIS A 65 -11.83 -9.97 3.28
N LYS A 66 -12.78 -9.50 2.46
CA LYS A 66 -13.86 -8.64 2.93
C LYS A 66 -14.72 -9.38 3.95
N GLY A 67 -14.88 -8.79 5.13
CA GLY A 67 -15.60 -9.37 6.26
C GLY A 67 -14.71 -10.10 7.27
N GLU A 68 -13.44 -10.30 6.97
CA GLU A 68 -12.46 -10.88 7.89
C GLU A 68 -11.75 -9.77 8.68
N GLU A 69 -11.13 -10.16 9.81
CA GLU A 69 -10.22 -9.28 10.54
C GLU A 69 -8.89 -9.16 9.80
N ILE A 70 -8.36 -7.95 9.69
CA ILE A 70 -7.09 -7.73 9.00
C ILE A 70 -5.89 -8.15 9.87
N ASP A 71 -5.00 -8.96 9.30
CA ASP A 71 -3.67 -9.18 9.87
C ASP A 71 -2.77 -7.98 9.52
N PHE A 72 -2.61 -7.08 10.49
CA PHE A 72 -1.77 -5.88 10.35
C PHE A 72 -0.36 -6.18 9.88
N LYS A 73 0.28 -7.16 10.51
CA LYS A 73 1.69 -7.44 10.30
C LYS A 73 1.91 -8.03 8.92
N HIS A 74 0.98 -8.86 8.46
CA HIS A 74 1.02 -9.37 7.10
C HIS A 74 0.78 -8.26 6.09
N PHE A 75 -0.28 -7.48 6.25
CA PHE A 75 -0.65 -6.46 5.26
C PHE A 75 0.36 -5.31 5.19
N GLU A 76 0.93 -4.87 6.32
CA GLU A 76 2.04 -3.91 6.35
C GLU A 76 3.23 -4.41 5.53
N LYS A 77 3.62 -5.69 5.70
CA LYS A 77 4.70 -6.28 4.91
C LYS A 77 4.39 -6.32 3.42
N VAL A 78 3.14 -6.55 3.03
CA VAL A 78 2.72 -6.49 1.62
C VAL A 78 2.95 -5.09 1.07
N ILE A 79 2.46 -4.05 1.76
CA ILE A 79 2.66 -2.65 1.36
C ILE A 79 4.15 -2.33 1.23
N GLN A 80 4.96 -2.68 2.23
CA GLN A 80 6.40 -2.43 2.24
C GLN A 80 7.12 -3.17 1.11
N SER A 81 6.71 -4.39 0.81
CA SER A 81 7.29 -5.18 -0.29
C SER A 81 7.00 -4.52 -1.64
N LEU A 82 5.77 -4.05 -1.87
CA LEU A 82 5.42 -3.34 -3.11
C LEU A 82 6.20 -2.03 -3.25
N ASN A 83 6.31 -1.27 -2.17
CA ASN A 83 7.15 -0.07 -2.17
C ASN A 83 8.61 -0.39 -2.52
N LYS A 84 9.15 -1.48 -1.95
CA LYS A 84 10.52 -1.89 -2.24
C LYS A 84 10.72 -2.34 -3.68
N SER A 85 9.73 -3.02 -4.27
CA SER A 85 9.73 -3.39 -5.67
C SER A 85 9.83 -2.15 -6.56
N LEU A 86 8.98 -1.13 -6.32
CA LEU A 86 9.01 0.13 -7.05
C LEU A 86 10.37 0.84 -6.95
N GLU A 87 10.99 0.86 -5.76
CA GLU A 87 12.34 1.43 -5.59
C GLU A 87 13.38 0.70 -6.44
N ILE A 88 13.32 -0.63 -6.50
CA ILE A 88 14.26 -1.45 -7.27
C ILE A 88 14.03 -1.26 -8.77
N GLU A 89 12.78 -1.29 -9.23
CA GLU A 89 12.41 -1.04 -10.62
C GLU A 89 12.89 0.33 -11.10
N SER A 90 12.70 1.37 -10.27
CA SER A 90 13.21 2.73 -10.56
C SER A 90 14.73 2.76 -10.71
N LYS A 91 15.47 2.04 -9.85
CA LYS A 91 16.93 1.94 -9.95
C LYS A 91 17.37 1.22 -11.23
N ILE A 92 16.69 0.12 -11.59
CA ILE A 92 16.96 -0.62 -12.82
C ILE A 92 16.70 0.26 -14.06
N ALA A 93 15.57 0.97 -14.09
CA ALA A 93 15.21 1.86 -15.19
C ALA A 93 16.28 2.93 -15.46
N LYS A 94 16.85 3.52 -14.40
CA LYS A 94 17.94 4.51 -14.52
C LYS A 94 19.19 3.94 -15.19
N LEU A 95 19.55 2.69 -14.91
CA LEU A 95 20.71 2.04 -15.52
C LEU A 95 20.51 1.75 -17.01
N VAL A 96 19.31 1.37 -17.42
CA VAL A 96 18.98 1.09 -18.83
C VAL A 96 19.05 2.35 -19.68
N VAL A 97 18.58 3.48 -19.16
CA VAL A 97 18.61 4.77 -19.87
C VAL A 97 20.05 5.20 -20.14
N VAL A 98 20.95 5.14 -19.16
CA VAL A 98 22.36 5.55 -19.33
C VAL A 98 23.08 4.75 -20.41
N LYS A 99 22.78 3.45 -20.54
CA LYS A 99 23.43 2.59 -21.55
C LYS A 99 22.95 2.85 -22.99
N LYS A 100 21.76 3.42 -23.17
CA LYS A 100 21.17 3.64 -24.51
C LYS A 100 21.78 4.83 -25.27
N TRP A 101 22.52 5.70 -24.57
CA TRP A 101 23.18 6.90 -25.13
C TRP A 101 24.71 6.76 -25.25
N GLN A 102 25.24 5.54 -25.07
CA GLN A 102 26.68 5.23 -25.15
C GLN A 102 27.00 4.31 -26.35
N LYS A 103 26.09 4.21 -27.33
CA LYS A 103 26.28 3.50 -28.59
C LYS A 103 26.00 4.41 -29.78
#